data_AF-A0A5B1LLU4-F1
#
_entry.id   AF-A0A5B1LLU4-F1
#
_cell.length_a   1.000
_cell.length_b   1.000
_cell.length_c   1.000
_cell.angle_alpha   90.00
_cell.angle_beta   90.00
_cell.angle_gamma   90.00
#
_symmetry.space_group_name_H-M   'P 1'
#
loop_
_entity.id
_entity.type
_entity.pdbx_description
1 polymer ?
#
loop_
_entity_poly.entity_id
_entity_poly.type
_entity_poly.pdbx_seq_one_letter_code
_entity_poly.pdbx_strand_id
1 'polypeptide(L)'
;MSVPRRRLMFIGTVLLVIVAAGVTWFVVNRDDDDEPGRLGRAIALAPKDTLRFSWTDWAGIREELGSDVSAASSDDDVADFLSKGFDADLTSASALGESAPIMQARYGVSPASADWEMLAQGEHEALLLVGLPKSLDLDTLADNLEELGYPRPDDADGVWMAGPDVLARIGQVTQELAFVAIDADRHVLAASDEAETLESWRTSQRGTDDEDGVSAVVDHVEGALSASVYDGDYACVALSMTDADDADRIRAAELIEQAGEVNPLRGFAIAALPAGEVRIAMGFESEDQARTNADSRAKLASGPAPGQGGAFSDRYELGPVKADGDVVTMELDPLPQSYTFSDLANGPLIFATC
;
A
#
# COMPACT_ATOMS: atom_id res chain seq x y z
N MET A 1 -0.23 -30.85 -55.26
CA MET A 1 -0.60 -31.81 -54.19
C MET A 1 -1.75 -31.21 -53.41
N SER A 2 -2.97 -31.71 -53.59
CA SER A 2 -4.15 -31.20 -52.90
C SER A 2 -4.10 -31.65 -51.44
N VAL A 3 -4.07 -30.69 -50.51
CA VAL A 3 -4.18 -30.99 -49.08
C VAL A 3 -5.57 -31.61 -48.86
N PRO A 4 -5.67 -32.84 -48.32
CA PRO A 4 -6.95 -33.50 -48.15
C PRO A 4 -7.86 -32.67 -47.25
N ARG A 5 -9.14 -32.50 -47.63
CA ARG A 5 -10.14 -31.67 -46.92
C ARG A 5 -10.18 -31.89 -45.41
N ARG A 6 -9.90 -33.12 -44.94
CA ARG A 6 -9.79 -33.44 -43.51
C ARG A 6 -8.63 -32.75 -42.79
N ARG A 7 -7.48 -32.56 -43.44
CA ARG A 7 -6.34 -31.80 -42.87
C ARG A 7 -6.64 -30.30 -42.82
N LEU A 8 -7.34 -29.77 -43.83
CA LEU A 8 -7.80 -28.38 -43.83
C LEU A 8 -8.83 -28.11 -42.72
N MET A 9 -9.78 -29.03 -42.50
CA MET A 9 -10.71 -28.93 -41.36
C MET A 9 -9.98 -29.01 -40.03
N PHE A 10 -9.06 -29.97 -39.87
CA PHE A 10 -8.31 -30.13 -38.61
C PHE A 10 -7.47 -28.89 -38.28
N ILE A 11 -6.77 -28.32 -39.27
CA ILE A 11 -6.00 -27.09 -39.09
C ILE A 11 -6.94 -25.93 -38.72
N GLY A 12 -8.09 -25.81 -39.40
CA GLY A 12 -9.08 -24.79 -39.08
C GLY A 12 -9.63 -24.91 -37.65
N THR A 13 -9.93 -26.13 -37.18
CA THR A 13 -10.40 -26.37 -35.82
C THR A 13 -9.33 -26.05 -34.78
N VAL A 14 -8.08 -26.46 -35.01
CA VAL A 14 -6.97 -26.16 -34.08
C VAL A 14 -6.72 -24.65 -34.00
N LEU A 15 -6.71 -23.94 -35.13
CA LEU A 15 -6.59 -22.48 -35.17
C LEU A 15 -7.74 -21.80 -34.43
N LEU A 16 -8.97 -22.29 -34.60
CA LEU A 16 -10.14 -21.72 -33.94
C LEU A 16 -10.11 -21.97 -32.42
N VAL A 17 -9.60 -23.11 -31.97
CA VAL A 17 -9.38 -23.39 -30.54
C VAL A 17 -8.26 -22.51 -29.96
N ILE A 18 -7.17 -22.29 -30.70
CA ILE A 18 -6.07 -21.41 -30.26
C ILE A 18 -6.54 -19.96 -30.18
N VAL A 19 -7.30 -19.49 -31.18
CA VAL A 19 -7.87 -18.14 -31.17
C VAL A 19 -8.91 -18.01 -30.07
N ALA A 20 -9.80 -19.00 -29.87
CA ALA A 20 -10.76 -18.97 -28.79
C ALA A 20 -10.08 -18.99 -27.42
N ALA A 21 -9.07 -19.84 -27.21
CA ALA A 21 -8.30 -19.88 -25.97
C ALA A 21 -7.51 -18.58 -25.75
N GLY A 22 -6.92 -18.00 -26.79
CA GLY A 22 -6.23 -16.71 -26.73
C GLY A 22 -7.17 -15.55 -26.44
N VAL A 23 -8.38 -15.54 -27.01
CA VAL A 23 -9.42 -14.54 -26.72
C VAL A 23 -9.99 -14.74 -25.32
N THR A 24 -10.27 -15.97 -24.89
CA THR A 24 -10.73 -16.24 -23.52
C THR A 24 -9.65 -15.88 -22.49
N TRP A 25 -8.39 -16.21 -22.75
CA TRP A 25 -7.28 -15.77 -21.90
C TRP A 25 -7.16 -14.25 -21.88
N PHE A 26 -7.22 -13.57 -23.03
CA PHE A 26 -7.16 -12.11 -23.11
C PHE A 26 -8.37 -11.42 -22.47
N VAL A 27 -9.56 -12.02 -22.50
CA VAL A 27 -10.78 -11.47 -21.90
C VAL A 27 -10.86 -11.77 -20.40
N VAL A 28 -10.26 -12.86 -19.93
CA VAL A 28 -10.23 -13.22 -18.50
C VAL A 28 -9.02 -12.60 -17.77
N ASN A 29 -7.92 -12.31 -18.48
CA ASN A 29 -6.75 -11.60 -17.95
C ASN A 29 -6.72 -10.11 -18.33
N ARG A 30 -7.72 -9.59 -19.06
CA ARG A 30 -8.07 -8.19 -18.89
C ARG A 30 -8.84 -8.16 -17.59
N ASP A 31 -8.13 -7.92 -16.49
CA ASP A 31 -8.77 -7.31 -15.34
C ASP A 31 -9.55 -6.10 -15.88
N ASP A 32 -10.81 -5.98 -15.47
CA ASP A 32 -11.70 -4.92 -15.91
C ASP A 32 -11.02 -3.56 -15.67
N ASP A 33 -10.50 -2.93 -16.73
CA ASP A 33 -9.82 -1.61 -16.70
C ASP A 33 -10.68 -0.48 -16.09
N ASP A 34 -11.95 -0.76 -15.74
CA ASP A 34 -12.92 0.17 -15.15
C ASP A 34 -13.18 -0.08 -13.63
N GLU A 35 -12.68 -1.18 -13.03
CA GLU A 35 -12.81 -1.40 -11.57
C GLU A 35 -11.49 -1.11 -10.83
N PRO A 36 -11.52 -0.32 -9.73
CA PRO A 36 -10.32 -0.06 -8.94
C PRO A 36 -9.68 -1.36 -8.48
N GLY A 37 -8.34 -1.42 -8.49
CA GLY A 37 -7.58 -2.56 -7.99
C GLY A 37 -7.71 -2.75 -6.47
N ARG A 38 -6.95 -3.68 -5.89
CA ARG A 38 -7.12 -4.03 -4.48
C ARG A 38 -6.78 -2.86 -3.57
N LEU A 39 -5.71 -2.12 -3.89
CA LEU A 39 -5.29 -0.94 -3.13
C LEU A 39 -6.34 0.17 -3.25
N GLY A 40 -6.79 0.49 -4.46
CA GLY A 40 -7.83 1.50 -4.71
C GLY A 40 -9.13 1.17 -3.97
N ARG A 41 -9.57 -0.09 -3.96
CA ARG A 41 -10.75 -0.52 -3.17
C ARG A 41 -10.54 -0.37 -1.67
N ALA A 42 -9.35 -0.60 -1.15
CA ALA A 42 -9.07 -0.39 0.27
C ALA A 42 -9.05 1.09 0.63
N ILE A 43 -8.40 1.94 -0.18
CA ILE A 43 -8.38 3.40 -0.01
C ILE A 43 -9.78 3.99 -0.07
N ALA A 44 -10.64 3.48 -0.95
CA ALA A 44 -12.05 3.88 -1.03
C ALA A 44 -12.81 3.64 0.29
N LEU A 45 -12.35 2.71 1.14
CA LEU A 45 -12.94 2.50 2.45
C LEU A 45 -12.52 3.55 3.47
N ALA A 46 -11.35 4.18 3.37
CA ALA A 46 -10.86 5.13 4.37
C ALA A 46 -11.70 6.43 4.46
N PRO A 47 -11.63 7.19 5.57
CA PRO A 47 -12.23 8.51 5.68
C PRO A 47 -11.75 9.48 4.56
N LYS A 48 -12.64 10.38 4.12
CA LYS A 48 -12.36 11.36 3.06
C LYS A 48 -11.19 12.30 3.35
N ASP A 49 -11.03 12.68 4.60
CA ASP A 49 -9.99 13.58 5.11
C ASP A 49 -8.69 12.86 5.51
N THR A 50 -8.56 11.59 5.14
CA THR A 50 -7.28 10.87 5.26
C THR A 50 -6.20 11.55 4.44
N LEU A 51 -5.09 11.87 5.10
CA LEU A 51 -3.92 12.53 4.52
C LEU A 51 -2.81 11.55 4.13
N ARG A 52 -2.70 10.44 4.86
CA ARG A 52 -1.72 9.40 4.57
C ARG A 52 -2.26 7.99 4.74
N PHE A 53 -1.74 7.10 3.91
CA PHE A 53 -2.08 5.69 3.87
C PHE A 53 -0.79 4.87 3.92
N SER A 54 -0.75 3.85 4.76
CA SER A 54 0.26 2.79 4.71
C SER A 54 -0.44 1.48 4.39
N TRP A 55 -0.01 0.79 3.34
CA TRP A 55 -0.63 -0.42 2.80
C TRP A 55 0.32 -1.60 2.87
N THR A 56 -0.22 -2.79 3.14
CA THR A 56 0.53 -4.04 3.03
C THR A 56 -0.39 -5.18 2.54
N ASP A 57 -0.07 -5.79 1.40
CA ASP A 57 -0.75 -6.98 0.88
C ASP A 57 -0.10 -8.24 1.46
N TRP A 58 -0.59 -8.66 2.62
CA TRP A 58 -0.08 -9.84 3.31
C TRP A 58 -0.18 -11.13 2.50
N ALA A 59 -1.25 -11.29 1.71
CA ALA A 59 -1.39 -12.43 0.82
C ALA A 59 -0.32 -12.42 -0.28
N GLY A 60 -0.10 -11.27 -0.90
CA GLY A 60 0.95 -11.09 -1.90
C GLY A 60 2.36 -11.30 -1.33
N ILE A 61 2.65 -10.80 -0.13
CA ILE A 61 3.95 -11.00 0.52
C ILE A 61 4.20 -12.47 0.87
N ARG A 62 3.17 -13.20 1.33
CA ARG A 62 3.31 -14.65 1.54
C ARG A 62 3.66 -15.38 0.23
N GLU A 63 3.04 -15.00 -0.87
CA GLU A 63 3.35 -15.56 -2.19
C GLU A 63 4.77 -15.21 -2.66
N GLU A 64 5.16 -13.93 -2.59
CA GLU A 64 6.47 -13.42 -2.99
C GLU A 64 7.61 -14.11 -2.22
N LEU A 65 7.43 -14.32 -0.91
CA LEU A 65 8.42 -14.97 -0.05
C LEU A 65 8.33 -16.51 -0.10
N GLY A 66 7.35 -17.08 -0.80
CA GLY A 66 7.07 -18.52 -0.80
C GLY A 66 6.81 -19.07 0.61
N SER A 67 6.11 -18.29 1.43
CA SER A 67 5.85 -18.59 2.84
C SER A 67 4.55 -19.37 3.01
N ASP A 68 4.60 -20.48 3.75
CA ASP A 68 3.45 -21.32 4.08
C ASP A 68 2.78 -20.93 5.42
N VAL A 69 3.09 -19.72 5.95
CA VAL A 69 2.46 -19.25 7.19
C VAL A 69 0.95 -19.12 7.03
N SER A 70 0.23 -19.43 8.12
CA SER A 70 -1.23 -19.45 8.15
C SER A 70 -1.74 -19.13 9.55
N ALA A 71 -3.06 -19.08 9.71
CA ALA A 71 -3.70 -18.95 11.03
C ALA A 71 -3.33 -20.06 12.03
N ALA A 72 -2.80 -21.21 11.57
CA ALA A 72 -2.37 -22.31 12.42
C ALA A 72 -0.85 -22.28 12.75
N SER A 73 -0.11 -21.33 12.19
CA SER A 73 1.33 -21.19 12.42
C SER A 73 1.65 -20.74 13.84
N SER A 74 2.85 -21.10 14.30
CA SER A 74 3.33 -20.69 15.62
C SER A 74 3.83 -19.23 15.60
N ASP A 75 3.91 -18.61 16.78
CA ASP A 75 4.44 -17.24 16.93
C ASP A 75 5.85 -17.10 16.35
N ASP A 76 6.69 -18.14 16.48
CA ASP A 76 8.05 -18.17 15.93
C ASP A 76 8.03 -18.19 14.39
N ASP A 77 7.09 -18.92 13.76
CA ASP A 77 6.95 -18.94 12.30
C ASP A 77 6.48 -17.58 11.77
N VAL A 78 5.58 -16.91 12.50
CA VAL A 78 5.12 -15.55 12.15
C VAL A 78 6.27 -14.54 12.30
N ALA A 79 7.06 -14.64 13.36
CA ALA A 79 8.22 -13.77 13.57
C ALA A 79 9.29 -13.96 12.47
N ASP A 80 9.57 -15.20 12.06
CA ASP A 80 10.49 -15.50 10.95
C ASP A 80 9.95 -14.96 9.61
N PHE A 81 8.65 -15.09 9.35
CA PHE A 81 8.00 -14.49 8.18
C PHE A 81 8.14 -12.97 8.15
N LEU A 82 7.88 -12.29 9.26
CA LEU A 82 8.04 -10.83 9.36
C LEU A 82 9.50 -10.40 9.20
N SER A 83 10.45 -11.17 9.75
CA SER A 83 11.88 -10.90 9.56
C SER A 83 12.29 -11.00 8.09
N LYS A 84 11.81 -12.02 7.37
CA LYS A 84 12.07 -12.16 5.92
C LYS A 84 11.42 -11.04 5.11
N GLY A 85 10.21 -10.64 5.49
CA GLY A 85 9.52 -9.51 4.88
C GLY A 85 10.26 -8.20 5.11
N PHE A 86 10.83 -7.98 6.30
CA PHE A 86 11.69 -6.84 6.59
C PHE A 86 12.98 -6.86 5.77
N ASP A 87 13.65 -8.01 5.68
CA ASP A 87 14.87 -8.17 4.86
C ASP A 87 14.62 -7.95 3.36
N ALA A 88 13.38 -8.16 2.90
CA ALA A 88 12.93 -7.88 1.55
C ALA A 88 12.36 -6.45 1.37
N ASP A 89 12.34 -5.63 2.43
CA ASP A 89 11.78 -4.27 2.46
C ASP A 89 10.27 -4.20 2.12
N LEU A 90 9.51 -5.23 2.52
CA LEU A 90 8.09 -5.38 2.21
C LEU A 90 7.15 -5.11 3.40
N THR A 91 7.66 -5.10 4.63
CA THR A 91 6.81 -5.01 5.85
C THR A 91 7.02 -3.72 6.63
N SER A 92 7.82 -2.80 6.13
CA SER A 92 8.16 -1.54 6.78
C SER A 92 6.98 -0.56 6.87
N ALA A 93 5.99 -0.68 5.96
CA ALA A 93 4.75 0.10 6.01
C ALA A 93 3.72 -0.47 7.01
N SER A 94 3.98 -1.65 7.58
CA SER A 94 2.99 -2.34 8.40
C SER A 94 2.77 -1.65 9.75
N ALA A 95 1.50 -1.48 10.12
CA ALA A 95 1.10 -1.06 11.46
C ALA A 95 0.97 -2.26 12.42
N LEU A 96 0.82 -3.48 11.90
CA LEU A 96 0.67 -4.69 12.71
C LEU A 96 1.97 -5.42 13.04
N GLY A 97 3.11 -5.06 12.44
CA GLY A 97 4.36 -5.79 12.57
C GLY A 97 4.73 -6.17 14.01
N GLU A 98 4.66 -5.23 14.95
CA GLU A 98 4.93 -5.50 16.37
C GLU A 98 3.81 -6.27 17.09
N SER A 99 2.55 -6.08 16.65
CA SER A 99 1.37 -6.70 17.26
C SER A 99 1.16 -8.14 16.80
N ALA A 100 1.76 -8.52 15.68
CA ALA A 100 1.47 -9.74 14.94
C ALA A 100 1.56 -11.05 15.76
N PRO A 101 2.60 -11.29 16.60
CA PRO A 101 2.64 -12.51 17.41
C PRO A 101 1.48 -12.59 18.42
N ILE A 102 1.10 -11.46 19.03
CA ILE A 102 -0.01 -11.43 19.98
C ILE A 102 -1.35 -11.59 19.26
N MET A 103 -1.50 -10.94 18.11
CA MET A 103 -2.68 -11.10 17.27
C MET A 103 -2.87 -12.56 16.83
N GLN A 104 -1.79 -13.22 16.41
CA GLN A 104 -1.77 -14.64 16.06
C GLN A 104 -2.24 -15.51 17.23
N ALA A 105 -1.64 -15.34 18.41
CA ALA A 105 -1.91 -16.17 19.57
C ALA A 105 -3.28 -15.91 20.23
N ARG A 106 -3.82 -14.70 20.12
CA ARG A 106 -4.94 -14.23 20.97
C ARG A 106 -6.17 -13.80 20.19
N TYR A 107 -6.01 -13.17 19.04
CA TYR A 107 -7.13 -12.74 18.20
C TYR A 107 -7.51 -13.82 17.18
N GLY A 108 -6.58 -14.71 16.83
CA GLY A 108 -6.78 -15.75 15.82
C GLY A 108 -6.69 -15.22 14.38
N VAL A 109 -6.20 -14.00 14.22
CA VAL A 109 -5.87 -13.37 12.94
C VAL A 109 -4.56 -12.60 13.10
N SER A 110 -3.69 -12.62 12.10
CA SER A 110 -2.43 -11.88 12.08
C SER A 110 -1.99 -11.65 10.63
N PRO A 111 -0.86 -10.98 10.37
CA PRO A 111 -0.21 -10.97 9.05
C PRO A 111 -0.02 -12.34 8.39
N ALA A 112 0.01 -13.43 9.17
CA ALA A 112 0.09 -14.79 8.63
C ALA A 112 -1.22 -15.28 7.98
N SER A 113 -2.36 -14.65 8.27
CA SER A 113 -3.67 -15.08 7.79
C SER A 113 -4.52 -13.98 7.17
N ALA A 114 -4.27 -12.70 7.48
CA ALA A 114 -4.94 -11.57 6.86
C ALA A 114 -4.64 -11.52 5.36
N ASP A 115 -5.58 -10.99 4.57
CA ASP A 115 -5.36 -10.76 3.15
C ASP A 115 -4.53 -9.50 2.94
N TRP A 116 -4.85 -8.43 3.67
CA TRP A 116 -4.17 -7.14 3.57
C TRP A 116 -4.37 -6.32 4.85
N GLU A 117 -3.57 -5.28 5.03
CA GLU A 117 -3.82 -4.21 5.99
C GLU A 117 -3.62 -2.82 5.37
N MET A 118 -4.30 -1.84 5.95
CA MET A 118 -4.12 -0.43 5.63
C MET A 118 -4.27 0.42 6.88
N LEU A 119 -3.29 1.28 7.17
CA LEU A 119 -3.41 2.35 8.16
C LEU A 119 -3.71 3.67 7.42
N ALA A 120 -4.89 4.22 7.65
CA ALA A 120 -5.33 5.52 7.16
C ALA A 120 -5.25 6.56 8.28
N GLN A 121 -4.62 7.71 8.05
CA GLN A 121 -4.43 8.74 9.08
C GLN A 121 -4.76 10.14 8.55
N GLY A 122 -5.64 10.83 9.28
CA GLY A 122 -5.95 12.25 9.11
C GLY A 122 -5.16 13.13 10.10
N GLU A 123 -5.59 14.37 10.29
CA GLU A 123 -4.96 15.29 11.26
C GLU A 123 -5.17 14.86 12.72
N HIS A 124 -6.28 14.18 13.00
CA HIS A 124 -6.74 13.88 14.36
C HIS A 124 -7.16 12.43 14.56
N GLU A 125 -7.21 11.63 13.50
CA GLU A 125 -7.71 10.25 13.57
C GLU A 125 -6.76 9.27 12.89
N ALA A 126 -6.74 8.06 13.42
CA ALA A 126 -6.07 6.91 12.82
C ALA A 126 -7.04 5.73 12.73
N LEU A 127 -7.11 5.13 11.56
CA LEU A 127 -7.96 3.99 11.27
C LEU A 127 -7.11 2.88 10.64
N LEU A 128 -7.01 1.77 11.36
CA LEU A 128 -6.44 0.53 10.86
C LEU A 128 -7.55 -0.33 10.27
N LEU A 129 -7.42 -0.72 9.01
CA LEU A 129 -8.29 -1.65 8.32
C LEU A 129 -7.52 -2.92 8.00
N VAL A 130 -8.08 -4.06 8.35
CA VAL A 130 -7.49 -5.38 8.07
C VAL A 130 -8.48 -6.17 7.23
N GLY A 131 -8.08 -6.49 6.01
CA GLY A 131 -8.80 -7.41 5.14
C GLY A 131 -8.68 -8.84 5.63
N LEU A 132 -9.82 -9.45 5.94
CA LEU A 132 -9.90 -10.81 6.45
C LEU A 132 -10.19 -11.78 5.29
N PRO A 133 -9.58 -12.98 5.28
CA PRO A 133 -9.91 -13.95 4.26
C PRO A 133 -11.37 -14.39 4.40
N LYS A 134 -12.05 -14.60 3.27
CA LYS A 134 -13.46 -15.03 3.25
C LYS A 134 -13.71 -16.37 3.94
N SER A 135 -12.67 -17.17 4.15
CA SER A 135 -12.71 -18.43 4.88
C SER A 135 -12.62 -18.28 6.40
N LEU A 136 -12.28 -17.10 6.91
CA LEU A 136 -12.25 -16.84 8.35
C LEU A 136 -13.67 -16.86 8.91
N ASP A 137 -13.87 -17.61 9.99
CA ASP A 137 -15.10 -17.59 10.75
C ASP A 137 -15.12 -16.36 11.67
N LEU A 138 -15.96 -15.37 11.32
CA LEU A 138 -16.07 -14.12 12.06
C LEU A 138 -16.72 -14.30 13.43
N ASP A 139 -17.51 -15.36 13.64
CA ASP A 139 -18.05 -15.68 14.97
C ASP A 139 -16.93 -16.12 15.91
N THR A 140 -15.97 -16.91 15.41
CA THR A 140 -14.77 -17.29 16.16
C THR A 140 -13.91 -16.05 16.51
N LEU A 141 -13.75 -15.10 15.58
CA LEU A 141 -13.06 -13.84 15.86
C LEU A 141 -13.77 -13.03 16.96
N ALA A 142 -15.11 -12.93 16.88
CA ALA A 142 -15.91 -12.24 17.89
C ALA A 142 -15.81 -12.90 19.28
N ASP A 143 -15.81 -14.23 19.33
CA ASP A 143 -15.63 -14.98 20.59
C ASP A 143 -14.22 -14.75 21.17
N ASN A 144 -13.17 -14.72 20.34
CA ASN A 144 -11.82 -14.37 20.79
C ASN A 144 -11.76 -12.93 21.37
N LEU A 145 -12.45 -11.96 20.76
CA LEU A 145 -12.54 -10.60 21.29
C LEU A 145 -13.22 -10.56 22.66
N GLU A 146 -14.33 -11.29 22.85
CA GLU A 146 -14.98 -11.41 24.16
C GLU A 146 -14.03 -12.02 25.22
N GLU A 147 -13.30 -13.08 24.87
CA GLU A 147 -12.33 -13.72 25.75
C GLU A 147 -11.17 -12.79 26.14
N LEU A 148 -10.78 -11.88 25.24
CA LEU A 148 -9.78 -10.84 25.50
C LEU A 148 -10.31 -9.73 26.41
N GLY A 149 -11.63 -9.64 26.59
CA GLY A 149 -12.30 -8.68 27.46
C GLY A 149 -12.89 -7.48 26.73
N TYR A 150 -13.06 -7.57 25.41
CA TYR A 150 -13.86 -6.61 24.66
C TYR A 150 -15.36 -6.94 24.88
N PRO A 151 -16.18 -6.00 25.36
CA PRO A 151 -17.61 -6.23 25.51
C PRO A 151 -18.27 -6.29 24.12
N ARG A 152 -19.09 -7.33 23.89
CA ARG A 152 -19.87 -7.46 22.66
C ARG A 152 -20.89 -6.31 22.54
N PRO A 153 -20.92 -5.61 21.40
CA PRO A 153 -21.88 -4.54 21.16
C PRO A 153 -23.29 -5.10 20.98
N ASP A 154 -24.29 -4.25 21.20
CA ASP A 154 -25.71 -4.60 21.00
C ASP A 154 -26.05 -4.74 19.50
N ASP A 155 -25.43 -3.91 18.66
CA ASP A 155 -25.56 -3.91 17.21
C ASP A 155 -24.47 -4.77 16.55
N ALA A 156 -24.82 -5.46 15.46
CA ALA A 156 -23.91 -6.39 14.77
C ALA A 156 -22.65 -5.71 14.21
N ASP A 157 -22.76 -4.43 13.84
CA ASP A 157 -21.66 -3.59 13.37
C ASP A 157 -21.21 -2.55 14.42
N GLY A 158 -21.59 -2.74 15.68
CA GLY A 158 -21.20 -1.85 16.77
C GLY A 158 -19.71 -1.96 17.14
N VAL A 159 -19.24 -0.97 17.88
CA VAL A 159 -17.85 -0.87 18.31
C VAL A 159 -17.61 -1.67 19.59
N TRP A 160 -16.62 -2.55 19.53
CA TRP A 160 -16.08 -3.31 20.65
C TRP A 160 -15.03 -2.45 21.36
N MET A 161 -15.28 -2.08 22.61
CA MET A 161 -14.45 -1.11 23.34
C MET A 161 -13.54 -1.81 24.36
N ALA A 162 -12.25 -1.97 24.05
CA ALA A 162 -11.24 -2.33 25.04
C ALA A 162 -10.71 -1.07 25.74
N GLY A 163 -10.94 -0.98 27.05
CA GLY A 163 -10.31 0.06 27.85
C GLY A 163 -8.78 -0.12 27.92
N PRO A 164 -8.01 0.91 28.33
CA PRO A 164 -6.54 0.82 28.47
C PRO A 164 -6.05 -0.35 29.32
N ASP A 165 -6.83 -0.73 30.35
CA ASP A 165 -6.55 -1.89 31.21
C ASP A 165 -6.62 -3.23 30.47
N VAL A 166 -7.46 -3.32 29.42
CA VAL A 166 -7.59 -4.53 28.59
C VAL A 166 -6.35 -4.66 27.70
N LEU A 167 -5.97 -3.60 26.98
CA LEU A 167 -4.77 -3.60 26.14
C LEU A 167 -3.51 -3.93 26.95
N ALA A 168 -3.35 -3.32 28.13
CA ALA A 168 -2.22 -3.59 29.01
C ALA A 168 -2.10 -5.07 29.45
N ARG A 169 -3.22 -5.81 29.49
CA ARG A 169 -3.22 -7.26 29.79
C ARG A 169 -3.01 -8.13 28.55
N ILE A 170 -3.40 -7.66 27.37
CA ILE A 170 -3.23 -8.38 26.11
C ILE A 170 -1.75 -8.42 25.73
N GLY A 171 -1.03 -7.31 25.95
CA GLY A 171 0.42 -7.19 25.79
C GLY A 171 0.81 -6.04 24.87
N GLN A 172 1.95 -6.18 24.19
CA GLN A 172 2.42 -5.19 23.22
C GLN A 172 1.63 -5.30 21.92
N VAL A 173 0.51 -4.58 21.86
CA VAL A 173 -0.30 -4.38 20.66
C VAL A 173 -0.38 -2.90 20.33
N THR A 174 -0.64 -2.60 19.07
CA THR A 174 -0.81 -1.22 18.59
C THR A 174 -2.02 -0.56 19.25
N GLN A 175 -1.97 0.76 19.42
CA GLN A 175 -2.99 1.49 20.16
C GLN A 175 -4.34 1.51 19.43
N GLU A 176 -4.31 1.39 18.11
CA GLU A 176 -5.48 1.29 17.24
C GLU A 176 -6.34 0.06 17.55
N LEU A 177 -5.83 -0.94 18.27
CA LEU A 177 -6.64 -2.07 18.71
C LEU A 177 -7.48 -1.78 19.97
N ALA A 178 -7.45 -0.55 20.50
CA ALA A 178 -8.28 -0.14 21.63
C ALA A 178 -9.78 -0.26 21.32
N PHE A 179 -10.17 0.15 20.12
CA PHE A 179 -11.53 0.04 19.63
C PHE A 179 -11.51 -0.79 18.36
N VAL A 180 -12.43 -1.75 18.24
CA VAL A 180 -12.54 -2.57 17.03
C VAL A 180 -13.98 -2.71 16.56
N ALA A 181 -14.18 -2.83 15.26
CA ALA A 181 -15.48 -3.12 14.64
C ALA A 181 -15.30 -4.18 13.55
N ILE A 182 -16.23 -5.13 13.47
CA ILE A 182 -16.21 -6.19 12.45
C ILE A 182 -17.21 -5.83 11.37
N ASP A 183 -16.72 -5.56 10.16
CA ASP A 183 -17.54 -5.45 8.96
C ASP A 183 -17.70 -6.82 8.30
N ALA A 184 -18.76 -7.53 8.69
CA ALA A 184 -19.05 -8.86 8.18
C ALA A 184 -19.35 -8.88 6.66
N ASP A 185 -19.97 -7.82 6.13
CA ASP A 185 -20.35 -7.75 4.73
C ASP A 185 -19.10 -7.62 3.83
N ARG A 186 -18.11 -6.86 4.30
CA ARG A 186 -16.86 -6.61 3.57
C ARG A 186 -15.70 -7.50 3.99
N HIS A 187 -15.88 -8.33 5.02
CA HIS A 187 -14.81 -9.10 5.68
C HIS A 187 -13.63 -8.20 6.11
N VAL A 188 -13.92 -7.12 6.82
CA VAL A 188 -12.91 -6.17 7.31
C VAL A 188 -12.98 -6.06 8.83
N LEU A 189 -11.83 -6.15 9.50
CA LEU A 189 -11.67 -5.70 10.88
C LEU A 189 -11.18 -4.25 10.84
N ALA A 190 -11.99 -3.33 11.37
CA ALA A 190 -11.62 -1.94 11.53
C ALA A 190 -11.17 -1.70 12.98
N ALA A 191 -10.13 -0.90 13.18
CA ALA A 191 -9.55 -0.60 14.47
C ALA A 191 -9.17 0.88 14.56
N SER A 192 -9.35 1.49 15.72
CA SER A 192 -8.90 2.85 16.01
C SER A 192 -8.58 3.02 17.50
N ASP A 193 -7.80 4.05 17.82
CA ASP A 193 -7.60 4.52 19.18
C ASP A 193 -8.74 5.43 19.66
N GLU A 194 -9.71 5.74 18.78
CA GLU A 194 -10.92 6.51 19.07
C GLU A 194 -12.20 5.79 18.65
N ALA A 195 -13.17 5.68 19.56
CA ALA A 195 -14.46 5.06 19.26
C ALA A 195 -15.26 5.85 18.20
N GLU A 196 -15.20 7.18 18.25
CA GLU A 196 -15.96 8.08 17.36
C GLU A 196 -15.54 7.91 15.88
N THR A 197 -14.24 7.66 15.63
CA THR A 197 -13.73 7.32 14.31
C THR A 197 -14.42 6.05 13.79
N LEU A 198 -14.53 4.98 14.58
CA LEU A 198 -15.20 3.74 14.15
C LEU A 198 -16.73 3.88 14.01
N GLU A 199 -17.37 4.66 14.87
CA GLU A 199 -18.82 4.91 14.80
C GLU A 199 -19.23 5.66 13.53
N SER A 200 -18.37 6.55 13.04
CA SER A 200 -18.68 7.40 11.87
C SER A 200 -18.07 6.90 10.55
N TRP A 201 -16.99 6.10 10.62
CA TRP A 201 -16.17 5.69 9.47
C TRP A 201 -16.98 5.19 8.28
N ARG A 202 -17.96 4.30 8.50
CA ARG A 202 -18.79 3.73 7.42
C ARG A 202 -19.57 4.76 6.60
N THR A 203 -19.78 5.95 7.18
CA THR A 203 -20.51 7.06 6.55
C THR A 203 -19.61 8.18 6.04
N SER A 204 -18.34 8.23 6.48
CA SER A 204 -17.34 9.21 6.06
C SER A 204 -16.36 8.69 5.01
N GLN A 205 -16.58 7.48 4.48
CA GLN A 205 -15.69 6.84 3.50
C GLN A 205 -15.50 7.70 2.23
N ARG A 206 -14.28 7.63 1.68
CA ARG A 206 -13.86 8.27 0.43
C ARG A 206 -14.73 7.84 -0.74
N GLY A 207 -14.98 6.54 -0.86
CA GLY A 207 -15.67 5.95 -2.00
C GLY A 207 -14.76 5.77 -3.21
N THR A 208 -15.29 5.14 -4.25
CA THR A 208 -14.55 4.82 -5.49
C THR A 208 -14.64 5.91 -6.56
N ASP A 209 -15.61 6.82 -6.43
CA ASP A 209 -15.90 7.83 -7.45
C ASP A 209 -15.16 9.16 -7.21
N ASP A 210 -14.18 9.17 -6.29
CA ASP A 210 -13.43 10.37 -5.93
C ASP A 210 -12.29 10.60 -6.93
N GLU A 211 -12.42 11.63 -7.76
CA GLU A 211 -11.40 12.04 -8.74
C GLU A 211 -10.45 13.08 -8.10
N ASP A 212 -9.57 12.60 -7.22
CA ASP A 212 -8.62 13.44 -6.51
C ASP A 212 -7.17 13.02 -6.76
N GLY A 213 -6.22 13.74 -6.16
CA GLY A 213 -4.81 13.47 -6.39
C GLY A 213 -4.34 12.13 -5.81
N VAL A 214 -5.04 11.58 -4.81
CA VAL A 214 -4.75 10.28 -4.22
C VAL A 214 -5.18 9.17 -5.17
N SER A 215 -6.41 9.19 -5.67
CA SER A 215 -6.88 8.16 -6.62
C SER A 215 -6.02 8.13 -7.89
N ALA A 216 -5.65 9.31 -8.41
CA ALA A 216 -4.79 9.42 -9.58
C ALA A 216 -3.43 8.70 -9.42
N VAL A 217 -2.75 8.83 -8.27
CA VAL A 217 -1.45 8.15 -8.06
C VAL A 217 -1.60 6.66 -7.73
N VAL A 218 -2.70 6.27 -7.10
CA VAL A 218 -2.97 4.88 -6.70
C VAL A 218 -3.12 3.97 -7.92
N ASP A 219 -3.79 4.44 -8.97
CA ASP A 219 -3.98 3.68 -10.21
C ASP A 219 -2.64 3.28 -10.86
N HIS A 220 -1.57 4.06 -10.63
CA HIS A 220 -0.23 3.79 -11.16
C HIS A 220 0.63 2.85 -10.29
N VAL A 221 0.19 2.54 -9.07
CA VAL A 221 0.90 1.66 -8.14
C VAL A 221 0.08 0.42 -7.74
N GLU A 222 -0.98 0.11 -8.49
CA GLU A 222 -1.74 -1.13 -8.30
C GLU A 222 -0.86 -2.37 -8.40
N GLY A 223 -1.22 -3.40 -7.64
CA GLY A 223 -0.40 -4.60 -7.44
C GLY A 223 0.72 -4.44 -6.40
N ALA A 224 0.78 -3.31 -5.67
CA ALA A 224 1.71 -3.09 -4.57
C ALA A 224 1.59 -4.16 -3.47
N LEU A 225 2.74 -4.72 -3.10
CA LEU A 225 2.89 -5.54 -1.89
C LEU A 225 2.98 -4.68 -0.64
N SER A 226 3.58 -3.50 -0.76
CA SER A 226 3.66 -2.49 0.28
C SER A 226 3.59 -1.11 -0.37
N ALA A 227 2.87 -0.16 0.22
CA ALA A 227 2.82 1.20 -0.30
C ALA A 227 2.67 2.26 0.80
N SER A 228 3.20 3.44 0.53
CA SER A 228 2.90 4.67 1.26
C SER A 228 2.30 5.67 0.29
N VAL A 229 1.10 6.16 0.60
CA VAL A 229 0.35 7.10 -0.25
C VAL A 229 0.02 8.34 0.56
N TYR A 230 0.22 9.52 0.00
CA TYR A 230 -0.01 10.82 0.63
C TYR A 230 -0.90 11.69 -0.25
N ASP A 231 -1.79 12.45 0.37
CA ASP A 231 -2.38 13.60 -0.31
C ASP A 231 -1.29 14.64 -0.64
N GLY A 232 -1.55 15.52 -1.60
CA GLY A 232 -0.58 16.47 -2.11
C GLY A 232 -0.06 17.46 -1.07
N ASP A 233 -0.93 18.00 -0.23
CA ASP A 233 -0.55 19.00 0.77
C ASP A 233 0.30 18.36 1.87
N TYR A 234 -0.09 17.16 2.33
CA TYR A 234 0.74 16.39 3.27
C TYR A 234 2.08 15.99 2.66
N ALA A 235 2.11 15.48 1.42
CA ALA A 235 3.34 15.10 0.74
C ALA A 235 4.32 16.28 0.64
N CYS A 236 3.83 17.46 0.25
CA CYS A 236 4.65 18.68 0.14
C CYS A 236 5.26 19.12 1.48
N VAL A 237 4.64 18.79 2.62
CA VAL A 237 5.18 19.08 3.95
C VAL A 237 6.10 17.96 4.42
N ALA A 238 5.60 16.72 4.42
CA ALA A 238 6.25 15.54 4.98
C ALA A 238 7.54 15.15 4.23
N LEU A 239 7.60 15.42 2.92
CA LEU A 239 8.74 15.11 2.07
C LEU A 239 9.62 16.32 1.77
N SER A 240 9.31 17.47 2.38
CA SER A 240 10.01 18.72 2.10
C SER A 240 11.45 18.69 2.61
N MET A 241 12.32 19.48 1.97
CA MET A 241 13.67 19.72 2.46
C MET A 241 13.69 20.61 3.72
N THR A 242 12.56 21.11 4.23
CA THR A 242 12.50 22.07 5.34
C THR A 242 13.15 21.52 6.61
N ASP A 243 12.98 20.23 6.87
CA ASP A 243 13.49 19.51 8.04
C ASP A 243 14.94 18.99 7.86
N ALA A 244 15.51 19.14 6.66
CA ALA A 244 16.92 18.85 6.44
C ALA A 244 17.82 19.94 7.06
N ASP A 245 19.10 19.60 7.26
CA ASP A 245 20.05 20.56 7.81
C ASP A 245 20.35 21.74 6.85
N ASP A 246 20.95 22.80 7.37
CA ASP A 246 21.23 24.02 6.58
C ASP A 246 22.07 23.75 5.32
N ALA A 247 23.03 22.83 5.41
CA ALA A 247 23.92 22.52 4.30
C ALA A 247 23.17 21.75 3.21
N ASP A 248 22.34 20.78 3.60
CA ASP A 248 21.50 19.99 2.72
C ASP A 248 20.43 20.84 2.03
N ARG A 249 19.84 21.81 2.73
CA ARG A 249 18.88 22.76 2.13
C ARG A 249 19.52 23.65 1.07
N ILE A 250 20.71 24.18 1.34
CA ILE A 250 21.46 24.97 0.35
C ILE A 250 21.78 24.09 -0.85
N ARG A 251 22.27 22.87 -0.60
CA ARG A 251 22.61 21.94 -1.67
C ARG A 251 21.39 21.54 -2.50
N ALA A 252 20.25 21.33 -1.87
CA ALA A 252 19.01 21.00 -2.55
C ALA A 252 18.54 22.16 -3.44
N ALA A 253 18.59 23.41 -2.96
CA ALA A 253 18.25 24.57 -3.77
C ALA A 253 19.09 24.68 -5.04
N GLU A 254 20.41 24.43 -4.96
CA GLU A 254 21.30 24.41 -6.13
C GLU A 254 20.94 23.29 -7.11
N LEU A 255 20.59 22.11 -6.60
CA LEU A 255 20.22 20.95 -7.41
C LEU A 255 18.88 21.15 -8.12
N ILE A 256 17.90 21.76 -7.43
CA ILE A 256 16.59 22.12 -8.01
C ILE A 256 16.79 23.14 -9.14
N GLU A 257 17.57 24.20 -8.92
CA GLU A 257 17.87 25.21 -9.95
C GLU A 257 18.51 24.57 -11.21
N GLN A 258 19.37 23.57 -11.03
CA GLN A 258 19.99 22.83 -12.14
C GLN A 258 19.04 21.85 -12.82
N ALA A 259 18.13 21.22 -12.06
CA ALA A 259 17.20 20.23 -12.58
C ALA A 259 16.14 20.88 -13.47
N GLY A 260 15.61 22.03 -13.05
CA GLY A 260 14.56 22.78 -13.72
C GLY A 260 13.38 23.08 -12.80
N GLU A 261 12.23 23.38 -13.39
CA GLU A 261 11.00 23.65 -12.63
C GLU A 261 10.54 22.41 -11.86
N VAL A 262 10.09 22.65 -10.63
CA VAL A 262 9.41 21.67 -9.76
C VAL A 262 8.08 22.27 -9.35
N ASN A 263 7.00 21.49 -9.43
CA ASN A 263 5.64 21.95 -9.11
C ASN A 263 5.09 21.22 -7.87
N PRO A 264 4.12 21.82 -7.15
CA PRO A 264 3.44 21.16 -6.03
C PRO A 264 2.76 19.86 -6.45
N LEU A 265 2.72 18.91 -5.52
CA LEU A 265 2.08 17.62 -5.72
C LEU A 265 0.58 17.71 -5.44
N ARG A 266 -0.21 16.93 -6.18
CA ARG A 266 -1.64 16.66 -5.90
C ARG A 266 -1.83 15.36 -5.12
N GLY A 267 -0.90 14.44 -5.28
CA GLY A 267 -0.78 13.20 -4.53
C GLY A 267 0.60 12.59 -4.76
N PHE A 268 1.00 11.71 -3.85
CA PHE A 268 2.27 10.99 -3.92
C PHE A 268 2.03 9.54 -3.53
N ALA A 269 2.62 8.61 -4.25
CA ALA A 269 2.69 7.22 -3.85
C ALA A 269 4.10 6.68 -4.07
N ILE A 270 4.54 5.83 -3.16
CA ILE A 270 5.67 4.92 -3.36
C ILE A 270 5.21 3.52 -3.03
N ALA A 271 5.59 2.55 -3.86
CA ALA A 271 5.17 1.17 -3.72
C ALA A 271 6.30 0.20 -3.99
N ALA A 272 6.42 -0.83 -3.14
CA ALA A 272 7.17 -2.03 -3.44
C ALA A 272 6.27 -3.01 -4.20
N LEU A 273 6.71 -3.41 -5.38
CA LEU A 273 6.02 -4.31 -6.29
C LEU A 273 6.62 -5.73 -6.19
N PRO A 274 5.92 -6.75 -6.70
CA PRO A 274 6.47 -8.10 -6.84
C PRO A 274 7.83 -8.11 -7.56
N ALA A 275 8.67 -9.11 -7.26
CA ALA A 275 10.03 -9.23 -7.76
C ALA A 275 11.02 -8.12 -7.33
N GLY A 276 10.64 -7.27 -6.39
CA GLY A 276 11.52 -6.30 -5.74
C GLY A 276 11.68 -4.96 -6.46
N GLU A 277 10.84 -4.68 -7.47
CA GLU A 277 10.78 -3.35 -8.10
C GLU A 277 10.14 -2.33 -7.15
N VAL A 278 10.58 -1.07 -7.20
CA VAL A 278 9.93 0.03 -6.47
C VAL A 278 9.43 1.06 -7.48
N ARG A 279 8.18 1.52 -7.31
CA ARG A 279 7.58 2.54 -8.17
C ARG A 279 7.15 3.75 -7.35
N ILE A 280 7.46 4.93 -7.87
CA ILE A 280 6.92 6.20 -7.37
C ILE A 280 5.91 6.73 -8.38
N ALA A 281 4.80 7.28 -7.89
CA ALA A 281 3.82 8.04 -8.66
C ALA A 281 3.62 9.43 -8.01
N MET A 282 3.62 10.47 -8.83
CA MET A 282 3.48 11.87 -8.41
C MET A 282 2.42 12.56 -9.27
N GLY A 283 1.30 12.95 -8.68
CA GLY A 283 0.23 13.67 -9.37
C GLY A 283 0.49 15.17 -9.42
N PHE A 284 0.16 15.82 -10.53
CA PHE A 284 0.31 17.25 -10.76
C PHE A 284 -1.00 17.89 -11.22
N GLU A 285 -1.05 19.21 -11.34
CA GLU A 285 -2.28 19.92 -11.76
C GLU A 285 -2.62 19.70 -13.24
N SER A 286 -1.62 19.35 -14.06
CA SER A 286 -1.80 19.18 -15.51
C SER A 286 -0.73 18.29 -16.14
N GLU A 287 -1.05 17.78 -17.32
CA GLU A 287 -0.13 17.01 -18.16
C GLU A 287 1.15 17.78 -18.53
N ASP A 288 1.06 19.09 -18.74
CA ASP A 288 2.24 19.92 -19.05
C ASP A 288 3.17 20.05 -17.82
N GLN A 289 2.60 20.17 -16.62
CA GLN A 289 3.38 20.11 -15.37
C GLN A 289 4.00 18.73 -15.18
N ALA A 290 3.25 17.65 -15.40
CA ALA A 290 3.76 16.29 -15.28
C ALA A 290 4.93 16.03 -16.24
N ARG A 291 4.83 16.43 -17.52
CA ARG A 291 5.93 16.31 -18.48
C ARG A 291 7.18 17.08 -18.05
N THR A 292 7.01 18.30 -17.57
CA THR A 292 8.12 19.13 -17.08
C THR A 292 8.76 18.49 -15.85
N ASN A 293 7.95 17.98 -14.92
CA ASN A 293 8.43 17.33 -13.70
C ASN A 293 9.07 15.96 -13.98
N ALA A 294 8.64 15.22 -15.01
CA ALA A 294 9.31 13.97 -15.38
C ALA A 294 10.81 14.22 -15.66
N ASP A 295 11.14 15.28 -16.42
CA ASP A 295 12.53 15.63 -16.74
C ASP A 295 13.29 16.15 -15.51
N SER A 296 12.68 17.04 -14.71
CA SER A 296 13.36 17.63 -13.54
C SER A 296 13.52 16.60 -12.41
N ARG A 297 12.48 15.83 -12.08
CA ARG A 297 12.53 14.81 -11.03
C ARG A 297 13.44 13.64 -11.41
N ALA A 298 13.54 13.25 -12.68
CA ALA A 298 14.51 12.24 -13.12
C ALA A 298 15.96 12.64 -12.81
N LYS A 299 16.32 13.93 -13.01
CA LYS A 299 17.65 14.44 -12.65
C LYS A 299 17.88 14.44 -11.15
N LEU A 300 16.86 14.79 -10.37
CA LEU A 300 16.95 14.84 -8.91
C LEU A 300 17.06 13.43 -8.31
N ALA A 301 16.33 12.45 -8.85
CA ALA A 301 16.32 11.06 -8.40
C ALA A 301 17.57 10.25 -8.83
N SER A 302 18.35 10.74 -9.80
CA SER A 302 19.62 10.09 -10.19
C SER A 302 20.85 10.72 -9.53
N GLY A 303 20.66 11.73 -8.69
CA GLY A 303 21.73 12.57 -8.16
C GLY A 303 22.07 12.36 -6.67
N PRO A 304 22.76 13.34 -6.07
CA PRO A 304 22.96 13.39 -4.62
C PRO A 304 21.62 13.41 -3.87
N ALA A 305 21.59 12.80 -2.69
CA ALA A 305 20.39 12.69 -1.86
C ALA A 305 20.54 13.52 -0.57
N PRO A 306 20.53 14.87 -0.64
CA PRO A 306 20.58 15.72 0.55
C PRO A 306 19.40 15.38 1.47
N GLY A 307 19.62 15.40 2.79
CA GLY A 307 18.63 15.00 3.79
C GLY A 307 18.52 13.48 4.01
N GLN A 308 19.02 12.67 3.07
CA GLN A 308 18.99 11.19 3.14
C GLN A 308 20.38 10.59 3.33
N GLY A 309 21.44 11.37 3.11
CA GLY A 309 22.81 10.90 3.11
C GLY A 309 23.18 10.13 1.84
N GLY A 310 24.40 10.37 1.34
CA GLY A 310 24.92 9.73 0.13
C GLY A 310 24.25 10.21 -1.16
N ALA A 311 24.16 9.32 -2.15
CA ALA A 311 23.44 9.54 -3.39
C ALA A 311 22.29 8.55 -3.56
N PHE A 312 21.31 8.87 -4.40
CA PHE A 312 20.25 7.92 -4.75
C PHE A 312 20.78 6.71 -5.54
N SER A 313 21.81 6.93 -6.35
CA SER A 313 22.51 5.85 -7.08
C SER A 313 23.20 4.82 -6.18
N ASP A 314 23.34 5.10 -4.89
CA ASP A 314 23.87 4.14 -3.91
C ASP A 314 22.77 3.17 -3.41
N ARG A 315 21.50 3.42 -3.77
CA ARG A 315 20.32 2.67 -3.32
C ARG A 315 19.60 1.96 -4.45
N TYR A 316 19.54 2.57 -5.64
CA TYR A 316 18.82 2.02 -6.79
C TYR A 316 19.42 2.46 -8.12
N GLU A 317 19.12 1.70 -9.17
CA GLU A 317 19.25 2.16 -10.55
C GLU A 317 17.92 2.82 -10.96
N LEU A 318 18.00 4.05 -11.49
CA LEU A 318 16.82 4.77 -11.95
C LEU A 318 16.39 4.23 -13.32
N GLY A 319 15.21 3.60 -13.34
CA GLY A 319 14.54 3.13 -14.54
C GLY A 319 13.81 4.25 -15.30
N PRO A 320 12.84 3.88 -16.14
CA PRO A 320 12.01 4.85 -16.86
C PRO A 320 11.29 5.84 -15.94
N VAL A 321 11.37 7.13 -16.31
CA VAL A 321 10.54 8.20 -15.74
C VAL A 321 9.62 8.71 -16.84
N LYS A 322 8.31 8.66 -16.62
CA LYS A 322 7.29 8.96 -17.65
C LYS A 322 6.18 9.81 -17.05
N ALA A 323 5.66 10.75 -17.84
CA ALA A 323 4.39 11.38 -17.57
C ALA A 323 3.28 10.64 -18.33
N ASP A 324 2.25 10.21 -17.61
CA ASP A 324 0.99 9.67 -18.15
C ASP A 324 -0.16 10.51 -17.61
N GLY A 325 -0.88 11.19 -18.50
CA GLY A 325 -1.78 12.27 -18.11
C GLY A 325 -1.07 13.30 -17.23
N ASP A 326 -1.63 13.59 -16.07
CA ASP A 326 -1.11 14.48 -15.03
C ASP A 326 -0.25 13.77 -13.96
N VAL A 327 0.07 12.48 -14.13
CA VAL A 327 0.89 11.72 -13.18
C VAL A 327 2.27 11.42 -13.76
N VAL A 328 3.32 11.63 -12.97
CA VAL A 328 4.68 11.15 -13.25
C VAL A 328 4.89 9.82 -12.53
N THR A 329 5.28 8.80 -13.27
CA THR A 329 5.76 7.52 -12.73
C THR A 329 7.28 7.42 -12.85
N MET A 330 7.90 6.82 -11.85
CA MET A 330 9.33 6.57 -11.78
C MET A 330 9.56 5.15 -11.30
N GLU A 331 10.21 4.34 -12.13
CA GLU A 331 10.61 2.97 -11.80
C GLU A 331 12.01 3.00 -11.20
N LEU A 332 12.18 2.36 -10.05
CA LEU A 332 13.43 2.21 -9.32
C LEU A 332 13.75 0.72 -9.24
N ASP A 333 14.98 0.37 -9.60
CA ASP A 333 15.51 -0.98 -9.43
C ASP A 333 16.43 -0.99 -8.20
N PRO A 334 15.97 -1.47 -7.03
CA PRO A 334 16.78 -1.46 -5.81
C PRO A 334 18.08 -2.26 -5.98
N LEU A 335 19.17 -1.73 -5.43
CA LEU A 335 20.43 -2.46 -5.34
C LEU A 335 20.32 -3.55 -4.26
N PRO A 336 21.09 -4.65 -4.37
CA PRO A 336 21.08 -5.68 -3.34
C PRO A 336 21.38 -5.09 -1.95
N GLN A 337 20.56 -5.46 -0.96
CA GLN A 337 20.66 -5.00 0.43
C GLN A 337 20.40 -3.49 0.62
N SER A 338 19.78 -2.81 -0.35
CA SER A 338 19.16 -1.52 -0.10
C SER A 338 17.74 -1.71 0.43
N TYR A 339 17.29 -0.77 1.25
CA TYR A 339 15.93 -0.69 1.75
C TYR A 339 15.23 0.50 1.07
N THR A 340 15.22 0.48 -0.27
CA THR A 340 14.80 1.62 -1.11
C THR A 340 13.36 2.07 -0.82
N PHE A 341 12.43 1.15 -0.58
CA PHE A 341 11.05 1.51 -0.26
C PHE A 341 10.98 2.20 1.11
N SER A 342 11.53 1.59 2.17
CA SER A 342 11.44 2.19 3.51
C SER A 342 12.24 3.49 3.66
N ASP A 343 13.42 3.58 3.04
CA ASP A 343 14.23 4.80 3.03
C ASP A 343 13.49 5.97 2.36
N LEU A 344 12.69 5.70 1.33
CA LEU A 344 12.02 6.73 0.51
C LEU A 344 10.54 6.89 0.83
N ALA A 345 9.99 6.13 1.77
CA ALA A 345 8.62 6.30 2.23
C ALA A 345 8.44 7.57 3.07
N ASN A 346 9.49 8.05 3.75
CA ASN A 346 9.41 9.14 4.71
C ASN A 346 10.64 10.05 4.67
N GLY A 347 10.47 11.28 5.18
CA GLY A 347 11.55 12.24 5.34
C GLY A 347 11.85 13.05 4.07
N PRO A 348 12.89 13.92 4.11
CA PRO A 348 13.16 14.87 3.05
C PRO A 348 13.56 14.16 1.75
N LEU A 349 12.80 14.37 0.67
CA LEU A 349 13.06 13.80 -0.64
C LEU A 349 13.11 14.91 -1.69
N ILE A 350 14.30 15.25 -2.14
CA ILE A 350 14.49 16.35 -3.09
C ILE A 350 13.69 16.16 -4.40
N PHE A 351 13.53 14.92 -4.89
CA PHE A 351 12.71 14.67 -6.08
C PHE A 351 11.20 14.70 -5.81
N ALA A 352 10.75 14.72 -4.57
CA ALA A 352 9.34 14.88 -4.19
C ALA A 352 9.04 16.23 -3.52
N THR A 353 10.05 17.10 -3.36
CA THR A 353 9.86 18.42 -2.71
C THR A 353 8.88 19.31 -3.48
N CYS A 354 8.21 20.17 -2.73
CA CYS A 354 7.55 21.38 -3.18
C CYS A 354 8.32 22.58 -2.58
#